data_AF-A0A2A3X6C8-F1
#
_entry.id   AF-A0A2A3X6C8-F1
#
_cell.length_a   1.000
_cell.length_b   1.000
_cell.length_c   1.000
_cell.angle_alpha   90.00
_cell.angle_beta   90.00
_cell.angle_gamma   90.00
#
_symmetry.space_group_name_H-M   'P 1'
#
loop_
_entity.id
_entity.type
_entity.pdbx_description
1 polymer ?
#
loop_
_entity_poly.entity_id
_entity_poly.type
_entity_poly.pdbx_seq_one_letter_code
_entity_poly.pdbx_strand_id
1 'polypeptide(L)'
;MTNTAECGNPTAGPLPVSRTRATASLHTHYRKPLLYKNALAVNPAAIVARRLKRLPTIIDKLKRHPNMNVTTMHDLGGCRVILETVAEVDALVERLQGARRAQNVITRSYDYLRRHPGPQDSGYRGVHLVYEYRATKPDFWGSAVEVQIRTGLQHAWATAVETLDLFGGTRLKYGTGDEDLKRFFLVVSSLMAVDEGLPQPQAAATSPGALRGELRSLEKELGLLSRLSGYVALVEQFGSDKRTTFLMQLNRTEQTLYLELFSNAASAEAKLEEVENQGDDNIDAVLVASSKVGMLKSAYPNYFANTSAFSAFVQSQIDQA
;
A
#
# COMPACT_ATOMS: atom_id res chain seq x y z
N MET A 1 -20.62 7.36 64.67
CA MET A 1 -20.30 8.35 63.62
C MET A 1 -19.66 7.61 62.47
N THR A 2 -20.49 7.20 61.52
CA THR A 2 -20.10 6.58 60.25
C THR A 2 -20.58 7.53 59.17
N ASN A 3 -19.68 8.10 58.37
CA ASN A 3 -20.09 8.87 57.20
C ASN A 3 -19.35 8.34 55.96
N THR A 4 -20.16 7.88 55.04
CA THR A 4 -19.87 7.35 53.70
C THR A 4 -19.43 8.48 52.77
N ALA A 5 -18.36 8.25 51.99
CA ALA A 5 -17.94 9.15 50.92
C ALA A 5 -18.30 8.53 49.55
N GLU A 6 -19.16 9.23 48.82
CA GLU A 6 -19.63 8.89 47.48
C GLU A 6 -18.52 9.05 46.43
N CYS A 7 -18.44 8.08 45.51
CA CYS A 7 -17.65 8.17 44.28
C CYS A 7 -18.42 8.99 43.22
N GLY A 8 -17.92 10.17 42.88
CA GLY A 8 -18.35 10.95 41.72
C GLY A 8 -17.51 10.64 40.48
N ASN A 9 -18.16 10.18 39.41
CA ASN A 9 -17.60 10.05 38.05
C ASN A 9 -17.17 11.40 37.47
N PRO A 10 -15.96 11.57 36.90
CA PRO A 10 -15.67 12.72 36.05
C PRO A 10 -16.19 12.45 34.64
N THR A 11 -17.15 13.27 34.24
CA THR A 11 -17.72 13.35 32.89
C THR A 11 -16.65 13.70 31.85
N ALA A 12 -16.61 12.92 30.76
CA ALA A 12 -15.79 13.21 29.60
C ALA A 12 -16.33 14.45 28.87
N GLY A 13 -15.67 15.59 29.03
CA GLY A 13 -15.96 16.81 28.27
C GLY A 13 -15.64 16.66 26.78
N PRO A 14 -16.31 17.41 25.89
CA PRO A 14 -16.09 17.30 24.45
C PRO A 14 -14.67 17.77 24.07
N LEU A 15 -14.02 17.00 23.20
CA LEU A 15 -12.69 17.29 22.67
C LEU A 15 -12.67 18.64 21.93
N PRO A 16 -11.72 19.54 22.21
CA PRO A 16 -11.68 20.85 21.58
C PRO A 16 -11.31 20.74 20.10
N VAL A 17 -12.16 21.36 19.27
CA VAL A 17 -12.14 21.43 17.79
C VAL A 17 -10.83 22.02 17.21
N SER A 18 -9.93 22.56 18.04
CA SER A 18 -8.69 23.21 17.61
C SER A 18 -7.56 22.26 17.20
N ARG A 19 -7.62 20.97 17.54
CA ARG A 19 -6.50 20.02 17.32
C ARG A 19 -6.55 19.25 16.00
N THR A 20 -7.66 19.28 15.27
CA THR A 20 -7.79 18.64 13.95
C THR A 20 -7.08 19.41 12.83
N ARG A 21 -6.81 20.72 13.04
CA ARG A 21 -5.98 21.55 12.13
C ARG A 21 -4.47 21.31 12.26
N ALA A 22 -4.03 20.63 13.32
CA ALA A 22 -2.61 20.39 13.61
C ALA A 22 -1.96 19.42 12.61
N THR A 23 -2.70 18.42 12.13
CA THR A 23 -2.22 17.41 11.19
C THR A 23 -1.81 18.03 9.86
N ALA A 24 -2.68 18.86 9.24
CA ALA A 24 -2.40 19.57 7.99
C ALA A 24 -1.14 20.47 8.03
N SER A 25 -0.78 20.99 9.22
CA SER A 25 0.30 21.96 9.40
C SER A 25 1.64 21.32 9.79
N LEU A 26 1.64 20.15 10.44
CA LEU A 26 2.86 19.32 10.62
C LEU A 26 3.56 19.00 9.28
N HIS A 27 2.75 18.80 8.26
CA HIS A 27 3.19 18.42 6.92
C HIS A 27 3.97 19.50 6.14
N THR A 28 3.80 20.78 6.47
CA THR A 28 4.54 21.88 5.86
C THR A 28 5.87 22.15 6.55
N HIS A 29 6.05 21.65 7.78
CA HIS A 29 7.17 22.03 8.65
C HIS A 29 8.16 20.90 8.92
N TYR A 30 7.79 19.65 8.60
CA TYR A 30 8.80 18.60 8.43
C TYR A 30 9.74 19.05 7.30
N ARG A 31 11.04 19.20 7.58
CA ARG A 31 12.06 19.70 6.66
C ARG A 31 12.19 18.80 5.43
N LYS A 32 11.25 18.96 4.47
CA LYS A 32 11.31 18.48 3.09
C LYS A 32 12.70 18.70 2.48
N PRO A 33 13.42 19.82 2.74
CA PRO A 33 14.75 20.02 2.18
C PRO A 33 15.78 18.99 2.65
N LEU A 34 15.72 18.47 3.88
CA LEU A 34 16.78 17.59 4.39
C LEU A 34 16.62 16.16 3.86
N LEU A 35 15.41 15.59 3.91
CA LEU A 35 15.16 14.27 3.32
C LEU A 35 15.39 14.32 1.80
N TYR A 36 14.85 15.35 1.14
CA TYR A 36 15.02 15.54 -0.30
C TYR A 36 16.49 15.72 -0.68
N LYS A 37 17.25 16.58 0.03
CA LYS A 37 18.69 16.77 -0.20
C LYS A 37 19.48 15.50 0.05
N ASN A 38 19.14 14.72 1.08
CA ASN A 38 19.83 13.46 1.33
C ASN A 38 19.52 12.41 0.25
N ALA A 39 18.26 12.29 -0.17
CA ALA A 39 17.86 11.40 -1.26
C ALA A 39 18.55 11.77 -2.58
N LEU A 40 18.52 13.05 -2.97
CA LEU A 40 19.14 13.52 -4.22
C LEU A 40 20.67 13.42 -4.22
N ALA A 41 21.30 13.50 -3.05
CA ALA A 41 22.74 13.28 -2.93
C ALA A 41 23.13 11.79 -2.92
N VAL A 42 22.17 10.87 -2.78
CA VAL A 42 22.38 9.44 -3.03
C VAL A 42 22.14 9.13 -4.51
N ASN A 43 20.98 9.55 -5.04
CA ASN A 43 20.66 9.42 -6.46
C ASN A 43 19.90 10.68 -6.93
N PRO A 44 20.42 11.44 -7.90
CA PRO A 44 19.76 12.63 -8.46
C PRO A 44 18.38 12.36 -9.07
N ALA A 45 18.08 11.13 -9.47
CA ALA A 45 16.80 10.68 -10.00
C ALA A 45 15.85 10.16 -8.91
N ALA A 46 16.24 10.17 -7.63
CA ALA A 46 15.41 9.68 -6.53
C ALA A 46 14.03 10.37 -6.48
N ILE A 47 12.98 9.55 -6.41
CA ILE A 47 11.60 10.06 -6.33
C ILE A 47 11.22 10.22 -4.86
N VAL A 48 10.95 11.45 -4.45
CA VAL A 48 10.50 11.77 -3.08
C VAL A 48 9.05 12.23 -3.10
N ALA A 49 8.15 11.37 -2.62
CA ALA A 49 6.72 11.62 -2.57
C ALA A 49 6.24 11.88 -1.13
N ARG A 50 5.18 12.68 -1.00
CA ARG A 50 4.47 12.88 0.26
C ARG A 50 3.26 11.95 0.31
N ARG A 51 3.07 11.25 1.43
CA ARG A 51 1.91 10.39 1.67
C ARG A 51 1.14 10.92 2.88
N LEU A 52 -0.09 11.36 2.65
CA LEU A 52 -1.06 11.60 3.71
C LEU A 52 -1.76 10.27 4.01
N LYS A 53 -1.82 9.87 5.28
CA LYS A 53 -2.60 8.69 5.64
C LYS A 53 -4.07 9.03 5.57
N ARG A 54 -4.83 8.17 4.89
CA ARG A 54 -6.25 8.42 4.61
C ARG A 54 -7.09 8.12 5.85
N LEU A 55 -8.16 8.90 6.04
CA LEU A 55 -9.08 8.74 7.16
C LEU A 55 -9.63 7.31 7.31
N PRO A 56 -10.01 6.57 6.24
CA PRO A 56 -10.45 5.17 6.37
C PRO A 56 -9.36 4.24 6.90
N THR A 57 -8.11 4.43 6.49
CA THR A 57 -6.95 3.65 6.97
C THR A 57 -6.56 4.02 8.40
N ILE A 58 -6.83 5.26 8.82
CA ILE A 58 -6.70 5.68 10.22
C ILE A 58 -7.76 4.94 11.05
N ILE A 59 -9.02 5.00 10.64
CA ILE A 59 -10.15 4.35 11.32
C ILE A 59 -9.94 2.83 11.43
N ASP A 60 -9.56 2.16 10.34
CA ASP A 60 -9.29 0.72 10.34
C ASP A 60 -8.12 0.33 11.26
N LYS A 61 -7.06 1.14 11.29
CA LYS A 61 -5.92 0.92 12.19
C LYS A 61 -6.29 1.12 13.66
N LEU A 62 -7.13 2.12 13.97
CA LEU A 62 -7.66 2.31 15.33
C LEU A 62 -8.57 1.15 15.74
N LYS A 63 -9.36 0.61 14.80
CA LYS A 63 -10.20 -0.59 15.07
C LYS A 63 -9.35 -1.82 15.36
N ARG A 64 -8.26 -2.04 14.61
CA ARG A 64 -7.33 -3.17 14.81
C ARG A 64 -6.41 -3.01 16.03
N HIS A 65 -6.17 -1.78 16.46
CA HIS A 65 -5.36 -1.46 17.64
C HIS A 65 -6.15 -0.50 18.55
N PRO A 66 -7.13 -0.99 19.32
CA PRO A 66 -8.07 -0.15 20.08
C PRO A 66 -7.40 0.71 21.16
N ASN A 67 -6.20 0.34 21.62
CA ASN A 67 -5.40 1.12 22.57
C ASN A 67 -4.54 2.22 21.90
N MET A 68 -4.60 2.37 20.57
CA MET A 68 -3.83 3.35 19.81
C MET A 68 -4.55 4.70 19.78
N ASN A 69 -3.85 5.78 20.14
CA ASN A 69 -4.38 7.14 20.01
C ASN A 69 -4.01 7.73 18.63
N VAL A 70 -4.95 8.41 17.97
CA VAL A 70 -4.68 9.14 16.73
C VAL A 70 -3.50 10.10 16.88
N THR A 71 -3.36 10.77 18.03
CA THR A 71 -2.26 11.72 18.26
C THR A 71 -0.90 11.04 18.48
N THR A 72 -0.87 9.76 18.86
CA THR A 72 0.35 8.95 18.98
C THR A 72 0.53 8.01 17.79
N MET A 73 -0.26 8.19 16.72
CA MET A 73 -0.19 7.38 15.52
C MET A 73 0.97 7.85 14.64
N HIS A 74 1.96 6.96 14.45
CA HIS A 74 3.24 7.30 13.84
C HIS A 74 3.20 7.64 12.34
N ASP A 75 2.07 7.38 11.69
CA ASP A 75 1.93 7.42 10.24
C ASP A 75 0.84 8.41 9.76
N LEU A 76 0.41 9.38 10.58
CA LEU A 76 -0.53 10.44 10.13
C LEU A 76 0.02 11.24 8.93
N GLY A 77 1.34 11.44 8.91
CA GLY A 77 2.07 11.93 7.76
C GLY A 77 3.33 11.14 7.51
N GLY A 78 3.52 10.77 6.24
CA GLY A 78 4.70 10.05 5.82
C GLY A 78 5.34 10.62 4.56
N CYS A 79 6.62 10.33 4.40
CA CYS A 79 7.34 10.52 3.15
C CYS A 79 7.69 9.17 2.58
N ARG A 80 7.74 9.07 1.26
CA ARG A 80 8.27 7.91 0.56
C ARG A 80 9.44 8.35 -0.30
N VAL A 81 10.52 7.59 -0.26
CA VAL A 81 11.66 7.73 -1.15
C VAL A 81 11.79 6.44 -1.94
N ILE A 82 11.80 6.57 -3.27
CA ILE A 82 11.97 5.46 -4.19
C ILE A 82 13.34 5.63 -4.86
N LEU A 83 14.14 4.58 -4.80
CA LEU A 83 15.49 4.49 -5.31
C LEU A 83 15.59 3.33 -6.31
N GLU A 84 16.67 3.28 -7.08
CA GLU A 84 16.86 2.27 -8.11
C GLU A 84 17.35 0.96 -7.49
N THR A 85 18.28 1.02 -6.54
CA THR A 85 18.94 -0.17 -6.00
C THR A 85 18.86 -0.27 -4.47
N VAL A 86 19.03 -1.49 -3.94
CA VAL A 86 19.13 -1.73 -2.48
C VAL A 86 20.35 -1.01 -1.88
N ALA A 87 21.45 -0.92 -2.62
CA ALA A 87 22.65 -0.21 -2.16
C ALA A 87 22.37 1.29 -1.93
N GLU A 88 21.55 1.91 -2.78
CA GLU A 88 21.09 3.29 -2.58
C GLU A 88 20.15 3.41 -1.37
N VAL A 89 19.25 2.43 -1.17
CA VAL A 89 18.40 2.37 0.03
C VAL A 89 19.28 2.39 1.29
N ASP A 90 20.32 1.56 1.31
CA ASP A 90 21.28 1.48 2.42
C ASP A 90 22.03 2.80 2.61
N ALA A 91 22.58 3.37 1.53
CA ALA A 91 23.29 4.64 1.58
C ALA A 91 22.39 5.77 2.13
N LEU A 92 21.11 5.80 1.75
CA LEU A 92 20.19 6.80 2.29
C LEU A 92 19.89 6.57 3.77
N VAL A 93 19.63 5.32 4.18
CA VAL A 93 19.38 4.98 5.59
C VAL A 93 20.58 5.38 6.45
N GLU A 94 21.80 5.05 6.03
CA GLU A 94 23.03 5.41 6.74
C GLU A 94 23.21 6.92 6.84
N ARG A 95 23.01 7.66 5.75
CA ARG A 95 23.12 9.13 5.76
C ARG A 95 22.09 9.78 6.67
N LEU A 96 20.87 9.24 6.69
CA LEU A 96 19.80 9.74 7.53
C LEU A 96 20.03 9.43 9.01
N GLN A 97 20.56 8.26 9.35
CA GLN A 97 20.92 7.87 10.72
C GLN A 97 22.17 8.58 11.22
N GLY A 98 23.15 8.82 10.34
CA GLY A 98 24.39 9.53 10.65
C GLY A 98 24.27 11.06 10.74
N ALA A 99 23.10 11.63 10.40
CA ALA A 99 22.87 13.07 10.38
C ALA A 99 22.77 13.68 11.80
N ARG A 100 23.93 13.85 12.48
CA ARG A 100 24.05 14.40 13.84
C ARG A 100 23.48 15.82 14.05
N ARG A 101 23.24 16.57 12.96
CA ARG A 101 22.71 17.95 12.99
C ARG A 101 21.20 18.03 12.76
N ALA A 102 20.51 16.89 12.60
CA ALA A 102 19.07 16.89 12.48
C ALA A 102 18.43 17.17 13.86
N GLN A 103 17.55 18.18 13.93
CA GLN A 103 16.73 18.44 15.13
C GLN A 103 15.72 17.31 15.35
N ASN A 104 15.25 16.67 14.27
CA ASN A 104 14.36 15.52 14.35
C ASN A 104 15.18 14.26 14.63
N VAL A 105 14.67 13.41 15.51
CA VAL A 105 15.37 12.21 15.98
C VAL A 105 14.67 10.98 15.39
N ILE A 106 15.44 10.03 14.86
CA ILE A 106 14.92 8.72 14.49
C ILE A 106 14.70 7.94 15.78
N THR A 107 13.45 7.62 16.10
CA THR A 107 13.09 6.87 17.32
C THR A 107 12.94 5.38 17.04
N ARG A 108 12.61 4.98 15.81
CA ARG A 108 12.49 3.58 15.41
C ARG A 108 12.97 3.38 13.98
N SER A 109 13.51 2.19 13.72
CA SER A 109 13.92 1.73 12.40
C SER A 109 13.40 0.31 12.21
N TYR A 110 12.63 0.07 11.15
CA TYR A 110 12.16 -1.24 10.74
C TYR A 110 12.74 -1.57 9.38
N ASP A 111 13.52 -2.63 9.31
CA ASP A 111 14.12 -3.13 8.07
C ASP A 111 13.34 -4.37 7.65
N TYR A 112 12.44 -4.26 6.68
CA TYR A 112 11.69 -5.40 6.15
C TYR A 112 12.44 -6.12 5.03
N LEU A 113 13.72 -5.78 4.81
CA LEU A 113 14.56 -6.40 3.79
C LEU A 113 15.45 -7.50 4.39
N ARG A 114 16.05 -7.26 5.57
CA ARG A 114 17.07 -8.18 6.16
C ARG A 114 17.03 -8.26 7.68
N ARG A 115 16.94 -7.12 8.37
CA ARG A 115 17.07 -7.02 9.85
C ARG A 115 15.70 -6.95 10.51
N HIS A 116 15.58 -6.66 11.80
CA HIS A 116 14.27 -6.65 12.47
C HIS A 116 13.26 -5.68 11.79
N PRO A 117 12.02 -6.12 11.48
CA PRO A 117 11.43 -7.43 11.79
C PRO A 117 11.76 -8.55 10.79
N GLY A 118 12.33 -8.20 9.64
CA GLY A 118 12.83 -9.14 8.64
C GLY A 118 11.88 -9.25 7.46
N PRO A 119 12.25 -10.08 6.47
CA PRO A 119 11.34 -10.51 5.43
C PRO A 119 10.05 -11.05 6.04
N GLN A 120 8.90 -10.50 5.62
CA GLN A 120 7.60 -10.88 6.17
C GLN A 120 6.90 -11.92 5.32
N ASP A 121 6.11 -12.79 5.94
CA ASP A 121 5.24 -13.75 5.25
C ASP A 121 4.11 -13.08 4.45
N SER A 122 3.86 -11.80 4.69
CA SER A 122 2.99 -10.98 3.82
C SER A 122 3.63 -10.66 2.46
N GLY A 123 4.92 -10.93 2.29
CA GLY A 123 5.70 -10.48 1.13
C GLY A 123 6.04 -8.99 1.16
N TYR A 124 5.67 -8.25 2.21
CA TYR A 124 5.97 -6.82 2.29
C TYR A 124 7.48 -6.54 2.43
N ARG A 125 7.99 -5.56 1.67
CA ARG A 125 9.41 -5.17 1.64
C ARG A 125 9.60 -3.65 1.64
N GLY A 126 10.67 -3.20 2.29
CA GLY A 126 11.10 -1.80 2.39
C GLY A 126 11.78 -1.48 3.73
N VAL A 127 12.28 -0.26 3.88
CA VAL A 127 12.81 0.24 5.17
C VAL A 127 11.95 1.39 5.67
N HIS A 128 11.56 1.36 6.94
CA HIS A 128 10.78 2.40 7.59
C HIS A 128 11.59 3.06 8.70
N LEU A 129 11.74 4.38 8.62
CA LEU A 129 12.31 5.20 9.68
C LEU A 129 11.19 6.02 10.32
N VAL A 130 11.00 5.88 11.62
CA VAL A 130 10.07 6.73 12.38
C VAL A 130 10.87 7.85 13.01
N TYR A 131 10.53 9.07 12.64
CA TYR A 131 11.09 10.26 13.24
C TYR A 131 10.15 10.88 14.24
N GLU A 132 10.69 11.37 15.34
CA GLU A 132 10.01 12.30 16.22
C GLU A 132 10.36 13.74 15.81
N TYR A 133 9.33 14.53 15.53
CA TYR A 133 9.49 15.94 15.23
C TYR A 133 9.86 16.69 16.51
N ARG A 134 11.01 17.37 16.48
CA ARG A 134 11.48 18.26 17.56
C ARG A 134 12.02 19.58 17.01
N ALA A 135 11.64 19.93 15.78
CA ALA A 135 12.17 21.09 15.08
C ALA A 135 11.43 22.40 15.45
N THR A 136 11.20 23.29 14.50
CA THR A 136 10.96 24.72 14.75
C THR A 136 9.58 25.08 15.32
N LYS A 137 8.67 24.13 15.48
CA LYS A 137 7.29 24.39 15.91
C LYS A 137 6.94 23.58 17.17
N PRO A 138 6.94 24.22 18.36
CA PRO A 138 6.63 23.56 19.62
C PRO A 138 5.29 22.80 19.63
N ASP A 139 4.27 23.34 18.95
CA ASP A 139 2.93 22.72 18.83
C ASP A 139 2.96 21.31 18.20
N PHE A 140 4.04 20.96 17.53
CA PHE A 140 4.22 19.69 16.83
C PHE A 140 5.29 18.81 17.44
N TRP A 141 5.92 19.24 18.54
CA TRP A 141 6.93 18.44 19.22
C TRP A 141 6.36 17.11 19.70
N GLY A 142 7.14 16.04 19.55
CA GLY A 142 6.72 14.68 19.89
C GLY A 142 5.87 13.99 18.82
N SER A 143 5.47 14.70 17.75
CA SER A 143 4.71 14.09 16.66
C SER A 143 5.59 13.17 15.82
N ALA A 144 5.07 11.99 15.50
CA ALA A 144 5.81 10.99 14.73
C ALA A 144 5.55 11.11 13.22
N VAL A 145 6.60 10.95 12.43
CA VAL A 145 6.59 10.98 10.96
C VAL A 145 7.32 9.76 10.42
N GLU A 146 6.64 8.96 9.60
CA GLU A 146 7.22 7.77 8.97
C GLU A 146 7.87 8.14 7.62
N VAL A 147 9.10 7.69 7.41
CA VAL A 147 9.79 7.73 6.12
C VAL A 147 9.93 6.31 5.62
N GLN A 148 9.27 6.00 4.50
CA GLN A 148 9.35 4.73 3.79
C GLN A 148 10.41 4.85 2.70
N ILE A 149 11.42 3.99 2.69
CA ILE A 149 12.48 3.94 1.70
C ILE A 149 12.38 2.59 0.99
N ARG A 150 12.28 2.61 -0.33
CA ARG A 150 12.03 1.42 -1.16
C ARG A 150 12.81 1.50 -2.47
N THR A 151 13.07 0.35 -3.08
CA THR A 151 13.41 0.28 -4.50
C THR A 151 12.17 0.49 -5.37
N GLY A 152 12.37 0.64 -6.68
CA GLY A 152 11.30 0.62 -7.68
C GLY A 152 10.44 -0.66 -7.61
N LEU A 153 11.07 -1.84 -7.57
CA LEU A 153 10.36 -3.13 -7.51
C LEU A 153 9.52 -3.28 -6.24
N GLN A 154 10.09 -2.92 -5.07
CA GLN A 154 9.37 -2.94 -3.80
C GLN A 154 8.17 -1.96 -3.81
N HIS A 155 8.33 -0.81 -4.46
CA HIS A 155 7.22 0.13 -4.63
C HIS A 155 6.14 -0.41 -5.56
N ALA A 156 6.52 -0.97 -6.71
CA ALA A 156 5.63 -1.56 -7.71
C ALA A 156 4.77 -2.68 -7.09
N TRP A 157 5.40 -3.61 -6.37
CA TRP A 157 4.71 -4.68 -5.62
C TRP A 157 3.66 -4.12 -4.66
N ALA A 158 4.04 -3.14 -3.83
CA ALA A 158 3.11 -2.57 -2.85
C ALA A 158 1.96 -1.80 -3.51
N THR A 159 2.20 -1.15 -4.66
CA THR A 159 1.15 -0.51 -5.43
C THR A 159 0.20 -1.54 -6.04
N ALA A 160 0.69 -2.66 -6.57
CA ALA A 160 -0.17 -3.74 -7.09
C ALA A 160 -1.08 -4.35 -6.00
N VAL A 161 -0.56 -4.59 -4.80
CA VAL A 161 -1.38 -5.05 -3.65
C VAL A 161 -2.46 -4.04 -3.30
N GLU A 162 -2.09 -2.76 -3.13
CA GLU A 162 -3.05 -1.69 -2.81
C GLU A 162 -4.12 -1.50 -3.91
N THR A 163 -3.78 -1.82 -5.15
CA THR A 163 -4.69 -1.79 -6.31
C THR A 163 -5.79 -2.83 -6.16
N LEU A 164 -5.39 -4.08 -5.93
CA LEU A 164 -6.33 -5.18 -5.82
C LEU A 164 -7.20 -5.04 -4.58
N ASP A 165 -6.65 -4.57 -3.46
CA ASP A 165 -7.42 -4.25 -2.27
C ASP A 165 -8.51 -3.19 -2.53
N LEU A 166 -8.19 -2.16 -3.33
CA LEU A 166 -9.15 -1.10 -3.65
C LEU A 166 -10.30 -1.61 -4.52
N PHE A 167 -9.98 -2.42 -5.53
CA PHE A 167 -10.94 -2.85 -6.54
C PHE A 167 -11.68 -4.14 -6.21
N GLY A 168 -11.09 -5.08 -5.47
CA GLY A 168 -11.70 -6.39 -5.21
C GLY A 168 -12.64 -6.45 -4.00
N GLY A 169 -12.95 -5.32 -3.37
CA GLY A 169 -13.66 -5.21 -2.08
C GLY A 169 -15.09 -5.75 -1.96
N THR A 170 -15.64 -6.46 -2.95
CA THR A 170 -16.95 -7.13 -2.87
C THR A 170 -16.88 -8.66 -2.97
N ARG A 171 -15.95 -9.24 -3.73
CA ARG A 171 -15.76 -10.71 -3.81
C ARG A 171 -14.53 -11.25 -3.08
N LEU A 172 -13.50 -10.43 -2.82
CA LEU A 172 -12.27 -10.89 -2.13
C LEU A 172 -12.48 -11.30 -0.66
N LYS A 173 -13.66 -11.10 -0.08
CA LYS A 173 -13.89 -11.37 1.35
C LYS A 173 -14.48 -12.74 1.66
N TYR A 174 -14.81 -13.55 0.65
CA TYR A 174 -15.46 -14.85 0.87
C TYR A 174 -15.00 -15.90 -0.15
N GLY A 175 -13.90 -16.63 0.15
CA GLY A 175 -13.45 -17.80 -0.62
C GLY A 175 -11.96 -18.15 -0.46
N THR A 176 -11.55 -19.32 -0.96
CA THR A 176 -10.14 -19.78 -1.06
C THR A 176 -9.24 -18.85 -1.89
N GLY A 177 -9.82 -18.04 -2.77
CA GLY A 177 -9.10 -17.09 -3.62
C GLY A 177 -8.33 -15.99 -2.88
N ASP A 178 -8.60 -15.74 -1.59
CA ASP A 178 -7.79 -14.83 -0.77
C ASP A 178 -6.42 -15.46 -0.39
N GLU A 179 -6.36 -16.78 -0.18
CA GLU A 179 -5.11 -17.47 0.14
C GLU A 179 -4.21 -17.63 -1.09
N ASP A 180 -4.78 -17.96 -2.25
CA ASP A 180 -4.03 -18.05 -3.51
C ASP A 180 -3.49 -16.67 -3.93
N LEU A 181 -4.26 -15.61 -3.68
CA LEU A 181 -3.82 -14.23 -3.92
C LEU A 181 -2.66 -13.83 -3.01
N LYS A 182 -2.77 -14.11 -1.70
CA LYS A 182 -1.66 -13.90 -0.74
C LYS A 182 -0.43 -14.69 -1.17
N ARG A 183 -0.63 -15.94 -1.61
CA ARG A 183 0.46 -16.80 -2.05
C ARG A 183 1.13 -16.27 -3.30
N PHE A 184 0.36 -15.80 -4.29
CA PHE A 184 0.87 -15.16 -5.50
C PHE A 184 1.79 -13.98 -5.14
N PHE A 185 1.31 -13.06 -4.29
CA PHE A 185 2.10 -11.90 -3.90
C PHE A 185 3.35 -12.25 -3.10
N LEU A 186 3.27 -13.25 -2.24
CA LEU A 186 4.41 -13.78 -1.49
C LEU A 186 5.47 -14.40 -2.42
N VAL A 187 5.05 -15.20 -3.40
CA VAL A 187 5.93 -15.80 -4.42
C VAL A 187 6.63 -14.73 -5.25
N VAL A 188 5.88 -13.73 -5.75
CA VAL A 188 6.46 -12.60 -6.49
C VAL A 188 7.45 -11.82 -5.63
N SER A 189 7.12 -11.57 -4.36
CA SER A 189 8.02 -10.89 -3.43
C SER A 189 9.33 -11.67 -3.21
N SER A 190 9.23 -12.99 -3.10
CA SER A 190 10.39 -13.89 -2.96
C SER A 190 11.28 -13.85 -4.21
N LEU A 191 10.69 -13.87 -5.40
CA LEU A 191 11.43 -13.73 -6.67
C LEU A 191 12.11 -12.36 -6.79
N MET A 192 11.43 -11.28 -6.41
CA MET A 192 12.04 -9.95 -6.37
C MET A 192 13.14 -9.86 -5.32
N ALA A 193 13.04 -10.59 -4.20
CA ALA A 193 14.10 -10.61 -3.20
C ALA A 193 15.37 -11.27 -3.77
N VAL A 194 15.21 -12.36 -4.53
CA VAL A 194 16.32 -12.99 -5.27
C VAL A 194 16.94 -12.01 -6.27
N ASP A 195 16.13 -11.31 -7.06
CA ASP A 195 16.59 -10.32 -8.05
C ASP A 195 17.39 -9.18 -7.40
N GLU A 196 16.97 -8.77 -6.20
CA GLU A 196 17.61 -7.72 -5.41
C GLU A 196 18.78 -8.20 -4.52
N GLY A 197 19.13 -9.50 -4.55
CA GLY A 197 20.18 -10.07 -3.70
C GLY A 197 19.84 -10.04 -2.20
N LEU A 198 18.56 -10.11 -1.86
CA LEU A 198 18.00 -10.04 -0.51
C LEU A 198 17.50 -11.42 -0.04
N PRO A 199 17.42 -11.65 1.29
CA PRO A 199 16.83 -12.87 1.83
C PRO A 199 15.35 -12.95 1.50
N GLN A 200 14.89 -14.15 1.15
CA GLN A 200 13.49 -14.43 0.90
C GLN A 200 12.68 -14.48 2.21
N PRO A 201 11.36 -14.20 2.17
CA PRO A 201 10.44 -14.55 3.24
C PRO A 201 10.49 -16.06 3.55
N GLN A 202 10.47 -16.43 4.83
CA GLN A 202 10.60 -17.82 5.24
C GLN A 202 9.52 -18.72 4.62
N ALA A 203 8.28 -18.26 4.56
CA ALA A 203 7.16 -19.00 3.96
C ALA A 203 7.30 -19.24 2.44
N ALA A 204 8.23 -18.57 1.75
CA ALA A 204 8.52 -18.77 0.33
C ALA A 204 10.02 -18.87 0.03
N ALA A 205 10.79 -19.38 0.99
CA ALA A 205 12.22 -19.59 0.86
C ALA A 205 12.51 -20.89 0.09
N THR A 206 12.67 -20.78 -1.23
CA THR A 206 12.97 -21.92 -2.12
C THR A 206 13.65 -21.44 -3.41
N SER A 207 14.02 -22.39 -4.27
CA SER A 207 14.72 -22.10 -5.53
C SER A 207 13.89 -21.19 -6.45
N PRO A 208 14.52 -20.28 -7.21
CA PRO A 208 13.83 -19.43 -8.17
C PRO A 208 13.03 -20.24 -9.21
N GLY A 209 13.54 -21.40 -9.65
CA GLY A 209 12.82 -22.27 -10.59
C GLY A 209 11.50 -22.80 -10.03
N ALA A 210 11.50 -23.24 -8.77
CA ALA A 210 10.27 -23.69 -8.10
C ALA A 210 9.25 -22.55 -7.94
N LEU A 211 9.72 -21.36 -7.53
CA LEU A 211 8.87 -20.17 -7.40
C LEU A 211 8.27 -19.74 -8.74
N ARG A 212 9.03 -19.82 -9.84
CA ARG A 212 8.57 -19.50 -11.19
C ARG A 212 7.50 -20.47 -11.68
N GLY A 213 7.69 -21.77 -11.44
CA GLY A 213 6.68 -22.78 -11.77
C GLY A 213 5.38 -22.58 -10.98
N GLU A 214 5.49 -22.26 -9.69
CA GLU A 214 4.34 -21.93 -8.84
C GLU A 214 3.64 -20.64 -9.31
N LEU A 215 4.42 -19.58 -9.60
CA LEU A 215 3.90 -18.31 -10.12
C LEU A 215 3.12 -18.50 -11.43
N ARG A 216 3.61 -19.32 -12.35
CA ARG A 216 2.93 -19.61 -13.62
C ARG A 216 1.58 -20.30 -13.38
N SER A 217 1.52 -21.24 -12.44
CA SER A 217 0.26 -21.93 -12.08
C SER A 217 -0.74 -20.96 -11.44
N LEU A 218 -0.30 -20.15 -10.47
CA LEU A 218 -1.13 -19.15 -9.81
C LEU A 218 -1.64 -18.07 -10.79
N GLU A 219 -0.79 -17.59 -11.71
CA GLU A 219 -1.23 -16.63 -12.72
C GLU A 219 -2.27 -17.24 -13.66
N LYS A 220 -2.11 -18.50 -14.08
CA LYS A 220 -3.09 -19.18 -14.93
C LYS A 220 -4.47 -19.27 -14.26
N GLU A 221 -4.49 -19.53 -12.95
CA GLU A 221 -5.73 -19.66 -12.18
C GLU A 221 -6.38 -18.31 -11.85
N LEU A 222 -5.58 -17.31 -11.47
CA LEU A 222 -6.08 -16.02 -10.99
C LEU A 222 -6.25 -14.98 -12.11
N GLY A 223 -5.42 -15.03 -13.15
CA GLY A 223 -5.36 -14.06 -14.25
C GLY A 223 -5.10 -12.63 -13.77
N LEU A 224 -4.18 -12.45 -12.81
CA LEU A 224 -3.98 -11.15 -12.15
C LEU A 224 -3.39 -10.10 -13.09
N LEU A 225 -2.53 -10.49 -14.03
CA LEU A 225 -1.97 -9.57 -15.01
C LEU A 225 -3.04 -8.94 -15.88
N SER A 226 -4.02 -9.73 -16.33
CA SER A 226 -5.16 -9.26 -17.10
C SER A 226 -6.06 -8.32 -16.28
N ARG A 227 -6.30 -8.63 -14.99
CA ARG A 227 -7.08 -7.74 -14.11
C ARG A 227 -6.38 -6.41 -13.87
N LEU A 228 -5.09 -6.44 -13.54
CA LEU A 228 -4.30 -5.23 -13.30
C LEU A 228 -4.26 -4.32 -14.55
N SER A 229 -4.10 -4.93 -15.72
CA SER A 229 -4.15 -4.21 -17.01
C SER A 229 -5.53 -3.60 -17.26
N GLY A 230 -6.60 -4.31 -16.91
CA GLY A 230 -7.97 -3.79 -16.91
C GLY A 230 -8.18 -2.57 -16.04
N TYR A 231 -7.72 -2.63 -14.80
CA TYR A 231 -7.80 -1.48 -13.90
C TYR A 231 -7.02 -0.27 -14.43
N VAL A 232 -5.86 -0.51 -15.05
CA VAL A 232 -5.09 0.54 -15.73
C VAL A 232 -5.92 1.18 -16.85
N ALA A 233 -6.46 0.39 -17.78
CA ALA A 233 -7.27 0.91 -18.88
C ALA A 233 -8.49 1.71 -18.39
N LEU A 234 -9.17 1.23 -17.34
CA LEU A 234 -10.31 1.92 -16.72
C LEU A 234 -9.94 3.29 -16.16
N VAL A 235 -8.80 3.39 -15.46
CA VAL A 235 -8.35 4.66 -14.88
C VAL A 235 -7.91 5.65 -15.97
N GLU A 236 -7.32 5.18 -17.05
CA GLU A 236 -6.95 6.02 -18.20
C GLU A 236 -8.17 6.60 -18.91
N GLN A 237 -9.15 5.74 -19.23
CA GLN A 237 -10.29 6.11 -20.05
C GLN A 237 -11.37 6.87 -19.26
N PHE A 238 -11.59 6.53 -17.98
CA PHE A 238 -12.74 7.01 -17.22
C PHE A 238 -12.39 7.66 -15.88
N GLY A 239 -11.11 7.89 -15.59
CA GLY A 239 -10.67 8.40 -14.28
C GLY A 239 -11.20 9.79 -13.88
N SER A 240 -11.87 10.52 -14.79
CA SER A 240 -12.50 11.81 -14.55
C SER A 240 -14.03 11.76 -14.41
N ASP A 241 -14.68 10.68 -14.84
CA ASP A 241 -16.14 10.58 -14.79
C ASP A 241 -16.58 10.00 -13.44
N LYS A 242 -17.40 10.75 -12.70
CA LYS A 242 -17.73 10.44 -11.29
C LYS A 242 -19.04 9.66 -11.12
N ARG A 243 -19.75 9.36 -12.22
CA ARG A 243 -21.12 8.80 -12.16
C ARG A 243 -21.24 7.39 -12.72
N THR A 244 -20.12 6.75 -13.02
CA THR A 244 -20.12 5.47 -13.73
C THR A 244 -19.68 4.34 -12.81
N THR A 245 -20.38 3.21 -12.90
CA THR A 245 -19.96 1.94 -12.30
C THR A 245 -19.52 1.03 -13.44
N PHE A 246 -18.41 0.33 -13.26
CA PHE A 246 -17.86 -0.61 -14.24
C PHE A 246 -18.10 -2.03 -13.75
N LEU A 247 -18.58 -2.89 -14.64
CA LEU A 247 -18.53 -4.34 -14.45
C LEU A 247 -17.33 -4.87 -15.24
N MET A 248 -16.41 -5.50 -14.52
CA MET A 248 -15.26 -6.21 -15.07
C MET A 248 -15.55 -7.70 -15.06
N GLN A 249 -15.43 -8.38 -16.20
CA GLN A 249 -15.60 -9.82 -16.30
C GLN A 249 -14.33 -10.43 -16.89
N LEU A 250 -13.57 -11.17 -16.09
CA LEU A 250 -12.40 -11.90 -16.55
C LEU A 250 -12.83 -13.31 -16.95
N ASN A 251 -12.65 -13.67 -18.21
CA ASN A 251 -12.69 -15.05 -18.65
C ASN A 251 -11.30 -15.67 -18.43
N ARG A 252 -11.18 -16.60 -17.47
CA ARG A 252 -9.92 -17.25 -17.10
C ARG A 252 -9.39 -18.19 -18.19
N THR A 253 -10.25 -18.74 -19.02
CA THR A 253 -9.83 -19.63 -20.12
C THR A 253 -9.25 -18.81 -21.27
N GLU A 254 -9.93 -17.74 -21.66
CA GLU A 254 -9.50 -16.84 -22.73
C GLU A 254 -8.42 -15.85 -22.28
N GLN A 255 -8.24 -15.67 -20.97
CA GLN A 255 -7.44 -14.61 -20.34
C GLN A 255 -7.86 -13.20 -20.79
N THR A 256 -9.12 -13.06 -21.22
CA THR A 256 -9.70 -11.82 -21.74
C THR A 256 -10.53 -11.14 -20.66
N LEU A 257 -10.32 -9.83 -20.51
CA LEU A 257 -11.14 -8.99 -19.63
C LEU A 257 -12.15 -8.18 -20.45
N TYR A 258 -13.42 -8.37 -20.13
CA TYR A 258 -14.54 -7.60 -20.67
C TYR A 258 -14.97 -6.49 -19.71
N LEU A 259 -15.29 -5.33 -20.27
CA LEU A 259 -15.65 -4.12 -19.52
C LEU A 259 -17.02 -3.62 -19.97
N GLU A 260 -17.96 -3.52 -19.03
CA GLU A 260 -19.30 -2.97 -19.25
C GLU A 260 -19.55 -1.75 -18.36
N LEU A 261 -20.17 -0.72 -18.93
CA LEU A 261 -20.35 0.60 -18.32
C LEU A 261 -21.81 0.80 -17.90
N PHE A 262 -22.01 1.19 -16.65
CA PHE A 262 -23.33 1.47 -16.11
C PHE A 262 -23.40 2.88 -15.54
N SER A 263 -24.46 3.61 -15.90
CA SER A 263 -24.75 4.96 -15.41
C SER A 263 -25.36 4.99 -14.01
N ASN A 264 -25.77 3.83 -13.48
CA ASN A 264 -26.33 3.68 -12.14
C ASN A 264 -25.88 2.35 -11.51
N ALA A 265 -25.76 2.33 -10.19
CA ALA A 265 -25.27 1.17 -9.45
C ALA A 265 -26.22 -0.02 -9.49
N ALA A 266 -27.54 0.22 -9.45
CA ALA A 266 -28.55 -0.85 -9.42
C ALA A 266 -28.52 -1.72 -10.69
N SER A 267 -28.37 -1.12 -11.86
CA SER A 267 -28.22 -1.86 -13.12
C SER A 267 -26.93 -2.67 -13.16
N ALA A 268 -25.84 -2.15 -12.59
CA ALA A 268 -24.56 -2.84 -12.53
C ALA A 268 -24.62 -4.05 -11.57
N GLU A 269 -25.29 -3.89 -10.42
CA GLU A 269 -25.55 -4.96 -9.45
C GLU A 269 -26.43 -6.05 -10.04
N ALA A 270 -27.51 -5.69 -10.74
CA ALA A 270 -28.38 -6.65 -11.42
C ALA A 270 -27.61 -7.44 -12.51
N LYS A 271 -26.72 -6.79 -13.26
CA LYS A 271 -25.89 -7.48 -14.25
C LYS A 271 -24.86 -8.39 -13.60
N LEU A 272 -24.23 -7.95 -12.50
CA LEU A 272 -23.32 -8.81 -11.74
C LEU A 272 -24.07 -10.06 -11.30
N GLU A 273 -25.24 -9.93 -10.67
CA GLU A 273 -26.08 -11.03 -10.23
C GLU A 273 -26.44 -11.99 -11.37
N GLU A 274 -26.78 -11.46 -12.56
CA GLU A 274 -27.01 -12.28 -13.77
C GLU A 274 -25.77 -13.13 -14.12
N VAL A 275 -24.58 -12.53 -14.09
CA VAL A 275 -23.32 -13.23 -14.37
C VAL A 275 -22.99 -14.26 -13.29
N GLU A 276 -23.20 -13.95 -12.00
CA GLU A 276 -22.96 -14.92 -10.93
C GLU A 276 -23.93 -16.11 -11.01
N ASN A 277 -25.20 -15.85 -11.36
CA ASN A 277 -26.23 -16.88 -11.51
C ASN A 277 -26.00 -17.82 -12.69
N GLN A 278 -25.14 -17.46 -13.65
CA GLN A 278 -24.72 -18.39 -14.70
C GLN A 278 -23.89 -19.56 -14.13
N GLY A 279 -23.27 -19.38 -12.95
CA GLY A 279 -22.48 -20.41 -12.29
C GLY A 279 -21.25 -20.85 -13.08
N ASP A 280 -20.75 -20.00 -13.98
CA ASP A 280 -19.54 -20.28 -14.74
C ASP A 280 -18.30 -19.91 -13.92
N ASP A 281 -17.64 -20.91 -13.35
CA ASP A 281 -16.41 -20.77 -12.58
C ASP A 281 -15.24 -20.17 -13.41
N ASN A 282 -15.36 -20.15 -14.75
CA ASN A 282 -14.37 -19.50 -15.61
C ASN A 282 -14.52 -17.98 -15.67
N ILE A 283 -15.66 -17.43 -15.22
CA ILE A 283 -15.93 -16.00 -15.26
C ILE A 283 -15.78 -15.42 -13.85
N ASP A 284 -14.76 -14.58 -13.67
CA ASP A 284 -14.65 -13.76 -12.48
C ASP A 284 -15.13 -12.33 -12.74
N ALA A 285 -16.23 -11.96 -12.10
CA ALA A 285 -16.89 -10.67 -12.29
C ALA A 285 -16.71 -9.77 -11.06
N VAL A 286 -16.34 -8.50 -11.25
CA VAL A 286 -16.19 -7.53 -10.18
C VAL A 286 -16.76 -6.17 -10.55
N LEU A 287 -17.47 -5.55 -9.60
CA LEU A 287 -17.98 -4.19 -9.72
C LEU A 287 -17.00 -3.17 -9.17
N VAL A 288 -16.74 -2.15 -9.98
CA VAL A 288 -15.84 -1.05 -9.65
C VAL A 288 -16.58 0.28 -9.79
N ALA A 289 -16.70 1.02 -8.69
CA ALA A 289 -17.21 2.39 -8.75
C ALA A 289 -16.14 3.36 -9.26
N SER A 290 -16.49 4.30 -10.14
CA SER A 290 -15.60 5.36 -10.62
C SER A 290 -15.02 6.25 -9.50
N SER A 291 -15.71 6.40 -8.39
CA SER A 291 -15.18 7.07 -7.20
C SER A 291 -13.90 6.38 -6.68
N LYS A 292 -13.80 5.05 -6.77
CA LYS A 292 -12.59 4.28 -6.43
C LYS A 292 -11.46 4.52 -7.45
N VAL A 293 -11.81 4.62 -8.73
CA VAL A 293 -10.87 4.93 -9.82
C VAL A 293 -10.20 6.30 -9.61
N GLY A 294 -10.98 7.34 -9.30
CA GLY A 294 -10.45 8.67 -8.97
C GLY A 294 -9.59 8.70 -7.70
N MET A 295 -9.94 7.89 -6.68
CA MET A 295 -9.14 7.75 -5.46
C MET A 295 -7.76 7.12 -5.71
N LEU A 296 -7.63 6.25 -6.71
CA LEU A 296 -6.38 5.62 -7.08
C LEU A 296 -5.44 6.62 -7.78
N LYS A 297 -5.95 7.31 -8.81
CA LYS A 297 -5.21 8.32 -9.59
C LYS A 297 -4.71 9.47 -8.71
N SER A 298 -5.53 9.92 -7.76
CA SER A 298 -5.16 11.00 -6.83
C SER A 298 -4.13 10.57 -5.78
N ALA A 299 -4.14 9.30 -5.36
CA ALA A 299 -3.23 8.83 -4.33
C ALA A 299 -1.88 8.36 -4.86
N TYR A 300 -1.84 7.91 -6.11
CA TYR A 300 -0.65 7.40 -6.76
C TYR A 300 -0.53 8.03 -8.15
N PRO A 301 0.08 9.23 -8.27
CA PRO A 301 0.25 9.89 -9.56
C PRO A 301 1.03 9.02 -10.57
N ASN A 302 1.93 8.17 -10.06
CA ASN A 302 2.73 7.22 -10.85
C ASN A 302 2.14 5.80 -10.85
N TYR A 303 0.84 5.67 -10.54
CA TYR A 303 0.14 4.39 -10.46
C TYR A 303 0.39 3.48 -11.67
N PHE A 304 0.20 4.03 -12.87
CA PHE A 304 0.30 3.27 -14.12
C PHE A 304 1.69 2.68 -14.32
N ALA A 305 2.72 3.52 -14.20
CA ALA A 305 4.10 3.10 -14.33
C ALA A 305 4.45 2.00 -13.32
N ASN A 306 3.96 2.11 -12.09
CA ASN A 306 4.20 1.12 -11.04
C ASN A 306 3.50 -0.22 -11.30
N THR A 307 2.23 -0.19 -11.71
CA THR A 307 1.47 -1.41 -12.03
C THR A 307 2.05 -2.08 -13.27
N SER A 308 2.43 -1.33 -14.30
CA SER A 308 3.13 -1.85 -15.47
C SER A 308 4.49 -2.45 -15.12
N ALA A 309 5.28 -1.81 -14.25
CA ALA A 309 6.55 -2.35 -13.78
C ALA A 309 6.37 -3.66 -13.00
N PHE A 310 5.34 -3.75 -12.16
CA PHE A 310 4.99 -5.00 -11.47
C PHE A 310 4.63 -6.10 -12.48
N SER A 311 3.69 -5.81 -13.39
CA SER A 311 3.25 -6.78 -14.40
C SER A 311 4.40 -7.24 -15.30
N ALA A 312 5.28 -6.32 -15.72
CA ALA A 312 6.46 -6.65 -16.52
C ALA A 312 7.43 -7.57 -15.76
N PHE A 313 7.66 -7.31 -14.46
CA PHE A 313 8.48 -8.19 -13.64
C PHE A 313 7.87 -9.60 -13.57
N VAL A 314 6.58 -9.71 -13.23
CA VAL A 314 5.88 -11.00 -13.14
C VAL A 314 5.94 -11.75 -14.47
N GLN A 315 5.63 -11.09 -15.58
CA GLN A 315 5.70 -11.70 -16.91
C GLN A 315 7.10 -12.24 -17.22
N SER A 316 8.15 -11.45 -16.91
CA SER A 316 9.53 -11.89 -17.13
C SER A 316 9.92 -13.13 -16.33
N GLN A 317 9.33 -13.33 -15.14
CA GLN A 317 9.56 -14.52 -14.33
C GLN A 317 8.77 -15.72 -14.85
N ILE A 318 7.55 -15.50 -15.37
CA ILE A 318 6.74 -16.54 -16.00
C ILE A 318 7.40 -17.03 -17.30
N ASP A 319 8.00 -16.14 -18.08
CA ASP A 319 8.67 -16.49 -19.35
C ASP A 319 9.94 -17.31 -19.11
N GLN A 320 10.57 -17.18 -17.94
CA GLN A 320 11.76 -17.92 -17.51
C GLN A 320 11.43 -19.26 -16.81
N ALA A 321 10.16 -19.62 -16.67
CA ALA A 321 9.69 -20.79 -15.92
C ALA A 321 9.65 -22.09 -16.72
#